data_AF-A0A444UVY5-F1
#
_entry.id   AF-A0A444UVY5-F1
#
_cell.length_a   1.000
_cell.length_b   1.000
_cell.length_c   1.000
_cell.angle_alpha   90.00
_cell.angle_beta   90.00
_cell.angle_gamma   90.00
#
_symmetry.space_group_name_H-M   'P 1'
#
loop_
_entity.id
_entity.type
_entity.pdbx_description
1 polymer ?
#
loop_
_entity_poly.entity_id
_entity_poly.type
_entity_poly.pdbx_seq_one_letter_code
_entity_poly.pdbx_strand_id
1 'polypeptide(L)'
;MSSLPTLFSQCHRFPSLVQTEELIKALQDLENAASGDAAVRQKIASLPQEVQDVSLLEKITDKEAADQLSKTVDEACLLLAEYNGRLAAELEDRRQLSRMLTEYIQNEKEVLADREKKLDVSWALTLCPSAGF
;
A
#
# COMPACT_ATOMS: atom_id res chain seq x y z
N MET A 1 -11.64 -17.78 -51.72
CA MET A 1 -10.38 -17.53 -50.99
C MET A 1 -10.71 -16.53 -49.90
N SER A 2 -10.83 -17.05 -48.69
CA SER A 2 -11.45 -16.43 -47.52
C SER A 2 -10.44 -15.53 -46.79
N SER A 3 -10.76 -14.25 -46.64
CA SER A 3 -10.00 -13.30 -45.84
C SER A 3 -10.81 -12.96 -44.60
N LEU A 4 -10.59 -13.69 -43.51
CA LEU A 4 -11.04 -13.29 -42.17
C LEU A 4 -10.13 -12.17 -41.68
N PRO A 5 -10.65 -11.00 -41.25
CA PRO A 5 -9.81 -9.94 -40.72
C PRO A 5 -9.33 -10.29 -39.30
N THR A 6 -8.03 -10.09 -39.11
CA THR A 6 -7.21 -10.30 -37.93
C THR A 6 -7.69 -9.46 -36.73
N LEU A 7 -8.79 -9.84 -36.07
CA LEU A 7 -9.27 -9.19 -34.85
C LEU A 7 -8.50 -9.59 -33.58
N PHE A 8 -7.51 -10.48 -33.70
CA PHE A 8 -6.73 -10.94 -32.54
C PHE A 8 -5.48 -10.10 -32.23
N SER A 9 -5.15 -9.10 -33.06
CA SER A 9 -3.84 -8.41 -32.95
C SER A 9 -3.88 -7.05 -32.26
N GLN A 10 -5.01 -6.61 -31.71
CA GLN A 10 -5.16 -5.27 -31.15
C GLN A 10 -5.31 -5.25 -29.61
N CYS A 11 -4.74 -6.25 -28.93
CA CYS A 11 -4.74 -6.31 -27.46
C CYS A 11 -3.38 -5.94 -26.84
N HIS A 12 -2.45 -5.37 -27.62
CA HIS A 12 -1.19 -4.87 -27.09
C HIS A 12 -1.14 -3.35 -27.15
N ARG A 13 -1.03 -2.78 -25.94
CA ARG A 13 -0.41 -1.48 -25.58
C ARG A 13 -1.39 -0.45 -25.00
N PHE A 14 -1.89 -0.74 -23.80
CA PHE A 14 -2.21 0.33 -22.85
C PHE A 14 -0.95 0.64 -22.01
N PRO A 15 -0.49 1.90 -21.98
CA PRO A 15 0.65 2.30 -21.17
C PRO A 15 0.23 2.36 -19.69
N SER A 16 1.05 1.76 -18.82
CA SER A 16 0.89 1.55 -17.37
C SER A 16 -0.44 0.92 -16.92
N LEU A 17 -0.58 -0.39 -17.09
CA LEU A 17 -1.52 -1.18 -16.31
C LEU A 17 -0.80 -1.61 -15.04
N VAL A 18 -1.19 -1.08 -13.87
CA VAL A 18 -0.85 -1.75 -12.60
C VAL A 18 -1.28 -3.20 -12.73
N GLN A 19 -0.30 -4.11 -12.75
CA GLN A 19 -0.60 -5.52 -12.91
C GLN A 19 -1.22 -6.04 -11.62
N THR A 20 -2.19 -6.96 -11.72
CA THR A 20 -2.83 -7.57 -10.54
C THR A 20 -1.79 -8.15 -9.58
N GLU A 21 -0.72 -8.76 -10.11
CA GLU A 21 0.40 -9.29 -9.32
C GLU A 21 1.17 -8.21 -8.54
N GLU A 22 1.43 -7.05 -9.16
CA GLU A 22 2.09 -5.92 -8.52
C GLU A 22 1.23 -5.33 -7.39
N LEU A 23 -0.09 -5.23 -7.61
CA LEU A 23 -1.02 -4.77 -6.58
C LEU A 23 -1.13 -5.76 -5.42
N ILE A 24 -1.22 -7.06 -5.69
CA ILE A 24 -1.23 -8.10 -4.66
C ILE A 24 0.04 -8.03 -3.82
N LYS A 25 1.20 -7.92 -4.47
CA LYS A 25 2.48 -7.80 -3.76
C LYS A 25 2.51 -6.58 -2.86
N ALA A 26 2.11 -5.41 -3.36
CA ALA A 26 2.05 -4.19 -2.56
C ALA A 26 1.08 -4.28 -1.37
N LEU A 27 -0.03 -5.02 -1.51
CA LEU A 27 -0.96 -5.31 -0.41
C LEU A 27 -0.34 -6.24 0.63
N GLN A 28 0.37 -7.29 0.21
CA GLN A 28 1.04 -8.25 1.10
C GLN A 28 2.19 -7.60 1.86
N ASP A 29 2.99 -6.77 1.19
CA ASP A 29 4.11 -6.06 1.82
C ASP A 29 3.61 -5.14 2.97
N LEU A 30 2.38 -4.63 2.87
CA LEU A 30 1.75 -3.81 3.91
C LEU A 30 1.28 -4.59 5.14
N GLU A 31 1.17 -5.93 5.09
CA GLU A 31 0.77 -6.75 6.26
C GLU A 31 1.82 -6.70 7.38
N ASN A 32 3.09 -6.49 7.03
CA ASN A 32 4.22 -6.42 7.97
C ASN A 32 4.66 -4.97 8.27
N ALA A 33 3.77 -4.01 8.06
CA ALA A 33 4.09 -2.60 8.20
C ALA A 33 4.36 -2.17 9.65
N ALA A 34 5.09 -1.06 9.82
CA ALA A 34 5.52 -0.54 11.12
C ALA A 34 4.36 -0.29 12.09
N SER A 35 3.22 0.21 11.60
CA SER A 35 2.02 0.43 12.39
C SER A 35 1.41 -0.86 12.97
N GLY A 36 1.63 -2.00 12.30
CA GLY A 36 1.23 -3.33 12.76
C GLY A 36 2.12 -3.91 13.86
N ASP A 37 3.32 -3.35 14.07
CA ASP A 37 4.30 -3.81 15.05
C ASP A 37 3.86 -3.43 16.49
N ALA A 38 3.00 -4.27 17.07
CA ALA A 38 2.47 -4.06 18.41
C ALA A 38 3.57 -4.10 19.49
N ALA A 39 4.63 -4.88 19.28
CA ALA A 39 5.71 -5.01 20.25
C ALA A 39 6.51 -3.70 20.37
N VAL A 40 6.89 -3.09 19.24
CA VAL A 40 7.57 -1.80 19.25
C VAL A 40 6.67 -0.69 19.78
N ARG A 41 5.38 -0.65 19.39
CA ARG A 41 4.43 0.32 19.94
C ARG A 41 4.25 0.21 21.45
N GLN A 42 4.20 -1.01 21.99
CA GLN A 42 4.11 -1.23 23.43
C GLN A 42 5.37 -0.74 24.14
N LYS A 43 6.56 -0.99 23.60
CA LYS A 43 7.83 -0.49 24.15
C LYS A 43 7.84 1.04 24.21
N ILE A 44 7.43 1.71 23.14
CA ILE A 44 7.32 3.18 23.08
C ILE A 44 6.31 3.68 24.13
N ALA A 45 5.13 3.06 24.22
CA ALA A 45 4.11 3.45 25.20
C ALA A 45 4.54 3.22 26.65
N SER A 46 5.46 2.28 26.89
CA SER A 46 6.02 1.99 28.22
C SER A 46 7.23 2.85 28.59
N LEU A 47 7.67 3.76 27.71
CA LEU A 47 8.77 4.66 28.03
C LEU A 47 8.40 5.52 29.25
N PRO A 48 9.33 5.67 30.23
CA PRO A 48 9.08 6.45 31.43
C PRO A 48 8.74 7.92 31.11
N GLN A 49 8.11 8.63 32.05
CA GLN A 49 7.79 10.04 31.84
C GLN A 49 9.05 10.92 31.86
N GLU A 50 10.05 10.50 32.63
CA GLU A 50 11.32 11.18 32.82
C GLU A 50 12.14 11.29 31.53
N VAL A 51 11.91 10.42 30.54
CA VAL A 51 12.59 10.52 29.22
C VAL A 51 11.90 11.52 28.28
N GLN A 52 10.76 12.10 28.68
CA GLN A 52 9.92 12.97 27.85
C GLN A 52 9.66 14.33 28.50
N ASP A 53 9.60 14.40 29.83
CA ASP A 53 9.32 15.61 30.60
C ASP A 53 10.57 16.11 31.34
N VAL A 54 11.12 17.21 30.84
CA VAL A 54 12.31 17.88 31.39
C VAL A 54 12.07 18.39 32.82
N SER A 55 10.82 18.68 33.19
CA SER A 55 10.47 19.16 34.53
C SER A 55 10.74 18.11 35.61
N LEU A 56 10.80 16.82 35.23
CA LEU A 56 11.07 15.72 36.15
C LEU A 56 12.56 15.58 36.49
N LEU A 57 13.46 16.25 35.75
CA LEU A 57 14.90 16.19 36.01
C LEU A 57 15.27 16.77 37.38
N GLU A 58 14.49 17.70 37.93
CA GLU A 58 14.69 18.26 39.28
C GLU A 58 14.59 17.18 40.38
N LYS A 59 13.94 16.04 40.10
CA LYS A 59 13.80 14.92 41.04
C LYS A 59 15.03 14.00 41.06
N ILE A 60 15.98 14.19 40.15
CA ILE A 60 17.20 13.39 40.07
C ILE A 60 18.28 14.06 40.93
N THR A 61 18.56 13.45 42.07
CA THR A 61 19.44 14.04 43.10
C THR A 61 20.83 13.42 43.14
N ASP A 62 21.06 12.31 42.46
CA ASP A 62 22.32 11.58 42.47
C ASP A 62 22.79 11.20 41.06
N LYS A 63 24.11 11.01 40.97
CA LYS A 63 24.79 10.73 39.70
C LYS A 63 24.36 9.38 39.11
N GLU A 64 24.08 8.37 39.93
CA GLU A 64 23.75 7.04 39.46
C GLU A 64 22.38 7.01 38.78
N ALA A 65 21.38 7.66 39.39
CA ALA A 65 20.07 7.88 38.79
C ALA A 65 20.14 8.70 37.49
N ALA A 66 20.99 9.74 37.45
CA ALA A 66 21.22 10.53 36.24
C ALA A 66 21.85 9.70 35.11
N ASP A 67 22.88 8.90 35.42
CA ASP A 67 23.56 8.04 34.46
C ASP A 67 22.60 6.94 33.93
N GLN A 68 21.69 6.43 34.77
CA GLN A 68 20.67 5.46 34.36
C GLN A 68 19.58 6.09 33.48
N LEU A 69 19.11 7.30 33.82
CA LEU A 69 18.17 8.03 32.97
C LEU A 69 18.80 8.33 31.61
N SER A 70 20.06 8.78 31.58
CA SER A 70 20.77 9.08 30.34
C SER A 70 20.77 7.89 29.37
N LYS A 71 21.10 6.69 29.85
CA LYS A 71 21.04 5.47 29.03
C LYS A 71 19.63 5.20 28.52
N THR A 72 18.62 5.37 29.37
CA THR A 72 17.21 5.16 28.99
C THR A 72 16.77 6.17 27.92
N VAL A 73 17.21 7.44 28.02
CA VAL A 73 16.96 8.48 27.01
C VAL A 73 17.63 8.12 25.68
N ASP A 74 18.87 7.65 25.70
CA ASP A 74 19.60 7.26 24.49
C ASP A 74 18.91 6.09 23.78
N GLU A 75 18.51 5.06 24.53
CA GLU A 75 17.75 3.91 24.01
C GLU A 75 16.39 4.33 23.44
N ALA A 76 15.67 5.21 24.15
CA ALA A 76 14.39 5.75 23.70
C ALA A 76 14.55 6.56 22.39
N CYS A 77 15.61 7.36 22.27
CA CYS A 77 15.88 8.14 21.07
C CYS A 77 16.13 7.24 19.86
N LEU A 78 16.94 6.17 20.03
CA LEU A 78 17.18 5.20 18.96
C LEU A 78 15.90 4.49 18.54
N LEU A 79 15.12 4.01 19.52
CA LEU A 79 13.84 3.34 19.27
C LEU A 79 12.86 4.21 18.50
N LEU A 80 12.71 5.48 18.92
CA LEU A 80 11.81 6.43 18.28
C LEU A 80 12.29 6.80 16.87
N ALA A 81 13.59 7.01 16.68
CA ALA A 81 14.15 7.32 15.37
C ALA A 81 13.92 6.17 14.37
N GLU A 82 14.18 4.92 14.78
CA GLU A 82 13.95 3.75 13.95
C GLU A 82 12.46 3.57 13.62
N TYR A 83 11.60 3.64 14.63
CA TYR A 83 10.16 3.50 14.45
C TYR A 83 9.58 4.58 13.54
N ASN A 84 9.95 5.84 13.75
CA ASN A 84 9.49 6.96 12.93
C ASN A 84 10.00 6.85 11.48
N GLY A 85 11.23 6.37 11.27
CA GLY A 85 11.75 6.10 9.94
C GLY A 85 10.95 5.01 9.21
N ARG A 86 10.68 3.89 9.89
CA ARG A 86 9.84 2.80 9.35
C ARG A 86 8.41 3.26 9.08
N LEU A 87 7.82 4.05 9.98
CA LEU A 87 6.46 4.59 9.83
C LEU A 87 6.37 5.59 8.66
N ALA A 88 7.39 6.43 8.47
CA ALA A 88 7.43 7.36 7.34
C ALA A 88 7.49 6.61 5.98
N ALA A 89 8.29 5.55 5.90
CA ALA A 89 8.34 4.68 4.71
C ALA A 89 6.97 4.03 4.45
N GLU A 90 6.35 3.45 5.48
CA GLU A 90 5.01 2.87 5.37
C GLU A 90 3.97 3.89 4.87
N LEU A 91 4.02 5.14 5.36
CA LEU A 91 3.08 6.17 4.92
C LEU A 91 3.24 6.48 3.43
N GLU A 92 4.45 6.44 2.89
CA GLU A 92 4.65 6.61 1.44
C GLU A 92 4.18 5.39 0.66
N ASP A 93 4.46 4.18 1.14
CA ASP A 93 3.96 2.94 0.54
C ASP A 93 2.43 2.94 0.47
N ARG A 94 1.74 3.40 1.54
CA ARG A 94 0.28 3.56 1.56
C ARG A 94 -0.22 4.59 0.55
N ARG A 95 0.49 5.70 0.35
CA ARG A 95 0.14 6.69 -0.68
C ARG A 95 0.31 6.10 -2.07
N GLN A 96 1.39 5.36 -2.31
CA GLN A 96 1.59 4.67 -3.59
C GLN A 96 0.51 3.63 -3.84
N LEU A 97 0.20 2.79 -2.85
CA LEU A 97 -0.84 1.78 -2.95
C LEU A 97 -2.22 2.40 -3.24
N SER A 98 -2.53 3.54 -2.65
CA SER A 98 -3.76 4.28 -2.95
C SER A 98 -3.84 4.74 -4.42
N ARG A 99 -2.72 5.20 -4.99
CA ARG A 99 -2.62 5.52 -6.43
C ARG A 99 -2.82 4.26 -7.28
N MET A 100 -2.13 3.18 -6.92
CA MET A 100 -2.23 1.88 -7.63
C MET A 100 -3.66 1.35 -7.64
N LEU A 101 -4.37 1.41 -6.50
CA LEU A 101 -5.77 0.98 -6.40
C LEU A 101 -6.69 1.83 -7.29
N THR A 102 -6.47 3.14 -7.33
CA THR A 102 -7.28 4.05 -8.15
C THR A 102 -7.12 3.72 -9.64
N GLU A 103 -5.88 3.53 -10.09
CA GLU A 103 -5.55 3.13 -11.46
C GLU A 103 -6.12 1.75 -11.80
N TYR A 104 -5.95 0.77 -10.90
CA TYR A 104 -6.46 -0.58 -11.08
C TYR A 104 -7.99 -0.61 -11.22
N ILE A 105 -8.72 0.11 -10.35
CA ILE A 105 -10.18 0.20 -10.43
C ILE A 105 -10.64 0.84 -11.74
N GLN A 106 -9.95 1.88 -12.19
CA GLN A 106 -10.27 2.52 -13.46
C GLN A 106 -10.07 1.56 -14.65
N ASN A 107 -8.95 0.83 -14.64
CA ASN A 107 -8.65 -0.18 -15.67
C ASN A 107 -9.69 -1.31 -15.68
N GLU A 108 -10.08 -1.83 -14.51
CA GLU A 108 -11.09 -2.89 -14.42
C GLU A 108 -12.46 -2.42 -14.94
N LYS A 109 -12.84 -1.15 -14.74
CA LYS A 109 -14.06 -0.58 -15.33
C LYS A 109 -14.01 -0.54 -16.85
N GLU A 110 -12.88 -0.16 -17.43
CA GLU A 110 -12.70 -0.12 -18.88
C GLU A 110 -12.73 -1.53 -19.49
N VAL A 111 -12.03 -2.48 -18.86
CA VAL A 111 -12.05 -3.90 -19.24
C VAL A 111 -13.47 -4.47 -19.16
N LEU A 112 -14.21 -4.14 -18.10
CA LEU A 112 -15.60 -4.57 -17.94
C LEU A 112 -16.48 -4.03 -19.06
N ALA A 113 -16.44 -2.71 -19.31
CA ALA A 113 -17.23 -2.08 -20.36
C ALA A 113 -16.93 -2.66 -21.76
N ASP A 114 -15.67 -2.98 -22.04
CA ASP A 114 -15.29 -3.62 -23.30
C ASP A 114 -15.75 -5.07 -23.40
N ARG A 115 -15.77 -5.81 -22.28
CA ARG A 115 -16.33 -7.17 -22.24
C ARG A 115 -17.84 -7.16 -22.43
N GLU A 116 -18.55 -6.22 -21.80
CA GLU A 116 -20.00 -6.04 -21.98
C GLU A 116 -20.34 -5.74 -23.45
N LYS A 117 -19.65 -4.78 -24.08
CA LYS A 117 -19.84 -4.51 -25.53
C LYS A 117 -19.58 -5.72 -26.42
N LYS A 118 -18.55 -6.52 -26.11
CA LYS A 118 -18.23 -7.74 -26.88
C LYS A 118 -19.32 -8.81 -26.71
N LEU A 119 -19.82 -8.99 -25.49
CA LEU A 119 -20.97 -9.84 -25.24
C LEU A 119 -22.19 -9.32 -26.00
N ASP A 120 -22.35 -7.99 -26.07
CA ASP A 120 -23.48 -7.39 -26.75
C ASP A 120 -23.53 -7.70 -28.25
N VAL A 121 -22.39 -7.49 -28.90
CA VAL A 121 -22.22 -7.83 -30.32
C VAL A 121 -22.40 -9.33 -30.54
N SER A 122 -21.90 -10.17 -29.63
CA SER A 122 -22.05 -11.62 -29.73
C SER A 122 -23.51 -12.08 -29.65
N TRP A 123 -24.33 -11.51 -28.75
CA TRP A 123 -25.76 -11.87 -28.68
C TRP A 123 -26.52 -11.38 -29.90
N ALA A 124 -26.19 -10.19 -30.42
CA ALA A 124 -26.85 -9.64 -31.60
C ALA A 124 -26.66 -10.55 -32.83
N LEU A 125 -25.46 -11.09 -33.01
CA LEU A 125 -25.13 -12.02 -34.09
C LEU A 125 -25.80 -13.40 -33.93
N THR A 126 -26.10 -13.84 -32.71
CA THR A 126 -26.72 -15.15 -32.45
C THR A 126 -28.25 -15.11 -32.45
N LEU A 127 -28.86 -13.99 -32.02
CA LEU A 127 -30.31 -13.85 -31.93
C LEU A 127 -30.98 -13.36 -33.22
N CYS A 128 -30.24 -12.70 -34.13
CA CYS A 128 -30.75 -12.25 -35.43
C CYS A 128 -29.90 -12.79 -36.60
N PRO A 129 -30.04 -14.07 -36.99
CA PRO A 129 -29.32 -14.62 -38.14
C PRO A 129 -29.75 -14.02 -39.49
N SER A 130 -30.90 -13.34 -39.53
CA SER A 130 -31.59 -12.93 -40.75
C SER A 130 -31.30 -11.51 -41.26
N ALA A 131 -30.32 -10.79 -40.67
CA ALA A 131 -29.86 -9.51 -41.23
C ALA A 131 -28.86 -9.65 -42.39
N GLY A 132 -28.64 -10.88 -42.88
CA GLY A 132 -27.90 -11.16 -44.10
C GLY A 132 -28.85 -11.49 -45.26
N PHE A 133 -29.31 -10.46 -45.97
CA PHE A 133 -29.65 -10.51 -47.40
C PHE A 133 -29.06 -9.28 -48.07
#